data_AF-A0A959RPI2-F1
#
_entry.id   AF-A0A959RPI2-F1
#
_cell.length_a   1.000
_cell.length_b   1.000
_cell.length_c   1.000
_cell.angle_alpha   90.00
_cell.angle_beta   90.00
_cell.angle_gamma   90.00
#
_symmetry.space_group_name_H-M   'P 1'
#
loop_
_entity.id
_entity.type
_entity.pdbx_description
1 polymer ?
#
loop_
_entity_poly.entity_id
_entity_poly.type
_entity_poly.pdbx_seq_one_letter_code
_entity_poly.pdbx_strand_id
1 'polypeptide(L)'
;FDEAIKDFNKTLEIEPYYTNAYSNRAFAILRKYELGSGRTLSKSKDIQIIASKETEIPESELTKICADLKKAVLLGDDNWMVLEALEKHCNE
;
A
#
# COMPACT_ATOMS: atom_id res chain seq x y z
N PHE A 1 -8.62 3.62 -3.03
CA PHE A 1 -7.77 2.45 -2.71
C PHE A 1 -8.49 1.41 -1.88
N ASP A 2 -9.36 1.79 -0.93
CA ASP A 2 -10.10 0.83 -0.10
C ASP A 2 -10.88 -0.22 -0.90
N GLU A 3 -11.52 0.18 -2.01
CA GLU A 3 -12.21 -0.75 -2.91
C GLU A 3 -11.25 -1.76 -3.56
N ALA A 4 -10.11 -1.30 -4.08
CA ALA A 4 -9.09 -2.19 -4.64
C ALA A 4 -8.55 -3.19 -3.60
N ILE A 5 -8.31 -2.73 -2.36
CA ILE A 5 -7.89 -3.60 -1.25
C ILE A 5 -8.96 -4.67 -0.99
N LYS A 6 -10.25 -4.30 -1.01
CA LYS A 6 -11.36 -5.23 -0.83
C LYS A 6 -11.45 -6.26 -1.96
N ASP A 7 -11.24 -5.84 -3.21
CA ASP A 7 -11.26 -6.75 -4.36
C ASP A 7 -10.10 -7.75 -4.32
N PHE A 8 -8.90 -7.31 -3.90
CA PHE A 8 -7.77 -8.22 -3.70
C PHE A 8 -7.97 -9.15 -2.52
N ASN A 9 -8.60 -8.70 -1.43
CA ASN A 9 -9.01 -9.61 -0.35
C ASN A 9 -9.91 -10.71 -0.90
N LYS A 10 -10.91 -10.35 -1.71
CA LYS A 10 -11.81 -11.37 -2.28
C LYS A 10 -11.10 -12.29 -3.25
N THR A 11 -10.17 -11.75 -4.03
CA THR A 11 -9.36 -12.55 -4.97
C THR A 11 -8.55 -13.59 -4.22
N LEU A 12 -7.91 -13.20 -3.11
CA LEU A 12 -7.09 -14.10 -2.29
C LEU A 12 -7.90 -15.10 -1.46
N GLU A 13 -9.18 -14.82 -1.19
CA GLU A 13 -10.11 -15.82 -0.65
C GLU A 13 -10.45 -16.92 -1.69
N ILE A 14 -10.48 -16.58 -2.97
CA ILE A 14 -10.86 -17.48 -4.06
C ILE A 14 -9.64 -18.25 -4.59
N GLU A 15 -8.55 -17.54 -4.84
CA GLU A 15 -7.29 -18.07 -5.36
C GLU A 15 -6.12 -17.62 -4.48
N PRO A 16 -5.78 -18.40 -3.43
CA PRO A 16 -4.73 -18.04 -2.48
C PRO A 16 -3.31 -18.00 -3.07
N TYR A 17 -3.11 -18.52 -4.28
CA TYR A 17 -1.81 -18.53 -4.96
C TYR A 17 -1.72 -17.48 -6.07
N TYR A 18 -2.69 -16.57 -6.19
CA TYR A 18 -2.63 -15.52 -7.20
C TYR A 18 -1.61 -14.44 -6.84
N THR A 19 -0.37 -14.65 -7.28
CA THR A 19 0.80 -13.81 -7.02
C THR A 19 0.53 -12.32 -7.17
N ASN A 20 -0.10 -11.92 -8.28
CA ASN A 20 -0.38 -10.50 -8.58
C ASN A 20 -1.32 -9.84 -7.58
N ALA A 21 -2.24 -10.58 -6.94
CA ALA A 21 -3.14 -9.99 -5.94
C ALA A 21 -2.38 -9.57 -4.68
N TYR A 22 -1.33 -10.29 -4.28
CA TYR A 22 -0.49 -9.88 -3.16
C TYR A 22 0.25 -8.58 -3.46
N SER A 23 1.00 -8.52 -4.57
CA SER A 23 1.73 -7.31 -4.97
C SER A 23 0.81 -6.11 -5.14
N ASN A 24 -0.32 -6.29 -5.85
CA ASN A 24 -1.26 -5.20 -6.07
C ASN A 24 -1.97 -4.74 -4.79
N ARG A 25 -2.25 -5.64 -3.84
CA ARG A 25 -2.82 -5.26 -2.54
C ARG A 25 -1.82 -4.45 -1.71
N ALA A 26 -0.56 -4.88 -1.65
CA ALA A 26 0.51 -4.13 -0.98
C ALA A 26 0.64 -2.71 -1.54
N PHE A 27 0.72 -2.57 -2.86
CA PHE A 27 0.79 -1.24 -3.51
C PHE A 27 -0.48 -0.42 -3.33
N ALA A 28 -1.67 -1.03 -3.32
CA ALA A 28 -2.91 -0.31 -3.05
C ALA A 28 -2.91 0.29 -1.63
N ILE A 29 -2.38 -0.43 -0.64
CA ILE A 29 -2.22 0.08 0.74
C ILE A 29 -1.19 1.22 0.75
N LEU A 30 0.02 1.02 0.20
CA LEU A 30 1.06 2.07 0.13
C LEU A 30 0.50 3.36 -0.49
N ARG A 31 -0.16 3.25 -1.65
CA ARG A 31 -0.72 4.40 -2.37
C ARG A 31 -1.89 5.07 -1.64
N LYS A 32 -2.64 4.32 -0.82
CA LYS A 32 -3.67 4.89 0.07
C LYS A 32 -3.06 5.91 1.02
N TYR A 33 -1.92 5.60 1.61
CA TYR A 33 -1.26 6.47 2.58
C TYR A 33 -0.40 7.55 1.91
N GLU A 34 0.27 7.23 0.80
CA GLU A 34 1.01 8.23 0.00
C GLU A 34 0.11 9.30 -0.63
N LEU A 35 -1.13 8.99 -1.00
CA LEU A 35 -2.09 9.98 -1.50
C LEU A 35 -2.97 10.57 -0.39
N GLY A 36 -3.14 9.87 0.74
CA GLY A 36 -3.78 10.41 1.94
C GLY A 36 -3.03 11.59 2.55
N SER A 37 -1.71 11.64 2.37
CA SER A 37 -0.85 12.77 2.74
C SER A 37 -0.93 13.96 1.76
N GLY A 38 -1.58 13.78 0.61
CA GLY A 38 -1.64 14.75 -0.47
C GLY A 38 -3.04 15.00 -0.99
N ARG A 39 -3.83 15.80 -0.27
CA ARG A 39 -4.79 16.84 -0.77
C ARG A 39 -5.95 17.04 0.22
N THR A 40 -5.73 17.88 1.23
CA THR A 40 -6.74 18.88 1.55
C THR A 40 -6.46 20.07 0.63
N LEU A 41 -7.12 20.12 -0.54
CA LEU A 41 -7.18 21.37 -1.27
C LEU A 41 -8.01 22.32 -0.44
N SER A 42 -7.33 23.32 0.10
CA SER A 42 -7.95 24.43 0.77
C SER A 42 -9.13 24.99 -0.01
N LYS A 43 -10.35 24.80 0.51
CA LYS A 43 -11.37 25.84 0.35
C LYS A 43 -11.03 26.91 1.38
N SER A 44 -10.16 27.84 1.04
CA SER A 44 -10.01 29.06 1.82
C SER A 44 -10.37 30.24 0.95
N LYS A 45 -11.33 31.05 1.39
CA LYS A 45 -11.25 32.46 1.02
C LYS A 45 -10.08 33.14 1.73
N ASP A 46 -9.62 32.62 2.88
CA ASP A 46 -8.50 33.19 3.61
C ASP A 46 -7.53 32.10 4.11
N ILE A 47 -6.44 31.93 3.34
CA ILE A 47 -5.13 31.31 3.67
C ILE A 47 -5.17 29.97 4.44
N GLN A 48 -4.98 28.85 3.75
CA GLN A 48 -4.50 27.61 4.39
C GLN A 48 -2.99 27.47 4.24
N ILE A 49 -2.33 27.42 5.38
CA ILE A 49 -0.95 26.96 5.52
C ILE A 49 -0.97 25.45 5.21
N ILE A 50 -0.24 25.05 4.17
CA ILE A 50 -0.07 23.64 3.79
C ILE A 50 0.87 23.02 4.84
N ALA A 51 0.31 22.56 5.95
CA ALA A 51 0.98 21.59 6.80
C ALA A 51 0.79 20.22 6.13
N SER A 52 1.81 19.75 5.42
CA SER A 52 1.93 18.36 5.00
C SER A 52 1.96 17.49 6.26
N LYS A 53 0.79 17.07 6.73
CA LYS A 53 0.69 16.05 7.77
C LYS A 53 1.15 14.76 7.12
N GLU A 54 2.41 14.40 7.33
CA GLU A 54 2.93 13.07 7.05
C GLU A 54 1.96 12.09 7.72
N THR A 55 1.15 11.43 6.90
CA THR A 55 0.27 10.37 7.39
C THR A 55 1.13 9.13 7.38
N GLU A 56 1.85 8.92 8.48
CA GLU A 56 2.62 7.70 8.70
C GLU A 56 1.72 6.49 8.47
N ILE A 57 2.22 5.51 7.72
CA ILE A 57 1.51 4.26 7.49
C ILE A 57 1.38 3.55 8.83
N PRO A 58 0.16 3.20 9.31
CA PRO A 58 -0.01 2.49 10.56
C PRO A 58 0.79 1.19 10.55
N GLU A 59 1.41 0.84 11.68
CA GLU A 59 2.21 -0.39 11.82
C GLU A 59 1.43 -1.65 11.40
N SER A 60 0.12 -1.68 11.68
CA SER A 60 -0.76 -2.77 11.25
C SER A 60 -0.91 -2.91 9.74
N GLU A 61 -0.84 -1.79 9.01
CA GLU A 61 -0.89 -1.77 7.55
C GLU A 61 0.49 -2.06 6.96
N LEU A 62 1.57 -1.56 7.57
CA LEU A 62 2.94 -1.95 7.23
C LEU A 62 3.14 -3.46 7.36
N THR A 63 2.63 -4.07 8.44
CA THR A 63 2.68 -5.53 8.64
C THR A 63 1.98 -6.27 7.49
N LYS A 64 0.82 -5.79 7.04
CA LYS A 64 0.09 -6.37 5.90
C LYS A 64 0.86 -6.22 4.59
N ILE A 65 1.37 -5.02 4.31
CA ILE A 65 2.21 -4.73 3.14
C ILE A 65 3.37 -5.73 3.09
N CYS A 66 4.07 -5.90 4.21
CA CYS A 66 5.22 -6.79 4.27
C CYS A 66 4.86 -8.26 4.12
N ALA A 67 3.75 -8.71 4.72
CA ALA A 67 3.26 -10.06 4.52
C ALA A 67 2.94 -10.33 3.04
N ASP A 68 2.29 -9.37 2.36
CA ASP A 68 1.92 -9.48 0.96
C ASP A 68 3.13 -9.48 0.04
N LEU A 69 4.06 -8.54 0.20
CA LEU A 69 5.28 -8.48 -0.62
C LEU A 69 6.12 -9.75 -0.45
N LYS A 70 6.34 -10.22 0.80
CA LYS A 70 7.07 -11.47 1.06
C LYS A 70 6.37 -12.67 0.42
N LYS A 71 5.03 -12.73 0.48
CA LYS A 71 4.26 -13.81 -0.12
C LYS A 71 4.31 -13.76 -1.65
N ALA A 72 4.26 -12.59 -2.26
CA ALA A 72 4.40 -12.42 -3.71
C ALA A 72 5.77 -12.94 -4.20
N VAL A 73 6.86 -12.53 -3.54
CA VAL A 73 8.21 -13.02 -3.85
C VAL A 73 8.32 -14.53 -3.69
N LEU A 74 7.75 -15.09 -2.62
CA LEU A 74 7.71 -16.55 -2.40
C LEU A 74 6.98 -17.30 -3.52
N LEU A 75 5.96 -16.68 -4.12
CA LEU A 75 5.20 -17.23 -5.24
C LEU A 75 5.82 -16.93 -6.62
N GLY A 76 7.01 -16.33 -6.66
CA GLY A 76 7.78 -16.08 -7.87
C GLY A 76 7.63 -14.69 -8.49
N ASP A 77 7.11 -13.70 -7.75
CA ASP A 77 7.16 -12.31 -8.18
C ASP A 77 8.58 -11.73 -7.99
N ASP A 78 9.33 -11.63 -9.09
CA ASP A 78 10.67 -11.07 -9.13
C ASP A 78 10.70 -9.63 -9.68
N ASN A 79 9.55 -8.96 -9.76
CA ASN A 79 9.48 -7.58 -10.23
C ASN A 79 10.31 -6.65 -9.34
N TRP A 80 11.16 -5.84 -9.97
CA TRP A 80 12.08 -4.94 -9.27
C TRP A 80 11.35 -4.01 -8.28
N MET A 81 10.14 -3.55 -8.62
CA MET A 81 9.34 -2.69 -7.75
C MET A 81 8.90 -3.41 -6.47
N VAL A 82 8.60 -4.70 -6.54
CA VAL A 82 8.20 -5.51 -5.39
C VAL A 82 9.39 -5.69 -4.44
N LEU A 83 10.57 -5.97 -5.01
CA LEU A 83 11.81 -6.12 -4.26
C LEU A 83 12.24 -4.81 -3.58
N GLU A 84 12.20 -3.69 -4.31
CA GLU A 84 12.49 -2.36 -3.77
C GLU A 84 11.50 -1.96 -2.68
N ALA A 85 10.19 -2.20 -2.89
CA ALA A 85 9.18 -1.90 -1.89
C ALA A 85 9.39 -2.72 -0.60
N LEU A 86 9.84 -3.96 -0.73
CA LEU A 86 10.16 -4.81 0.41
C LEU A 86 11.38 -4.28 1.17
N GLU A 87 12.46 -3.91 0.48
CA GLU A 87 13.65 -3.30 1.10
C GLU A 87 13.31 -1.98 1.81
N LYS A 88 12.46 -1.14 1.20
CA LYS A 88 12.13 0.19 1.71
C LYS A 88 11.16 0.18 2.89
N HIS A 89 10.18 -0.72 2.88
CA HIS A 89 9.04 -0.68 3.82
C HIS A 89 9.04 -1.82 4.84
N CYS A 90 9.87 -2.84 4.64
CA CYS A 90 9.92 -4.01 5.51
C CYS A 90 11.32 -4.13 6.09
N ASN A 91 11.49 -3.61 7.30
CA ASN A 91 12.68 -3.93 8.08
C ASN A 91 12.73 -5.45 8.31
N GLU A 92 13.89 -6.06 8.10
CA GLU A 92 14.18 -7.42 8.57
C GLU A 92 14.30 -7.46 10.09
#